data_AF-A0A954U5Z1-F1
#
_entry.id   AF-A0A954U5Z1-F1
#
_cell.length_a   1.000
_cell.length_b   1.000
_cell.length_c   1.000
_cell.angle_alpha   90.00
_cell.angle_beta   90.00
_cell.angle_gamma   90.00
#
_symmetry.space_group_name_H-M   'P 1'
#
loop_
_entity.id
_entity.type
_entity.pdbx_description
1 polymer ?
#
loop_
_entity_poly.entity_id
_entity_poly.type
_entity_poly.pdbx_seq_one_letter_code
_entity_poly.pdbx_strand_id
1 'polypeptide(L)'
;GLDDTIKECRKYAIPVYVIGVPAPFGRDIAYVKYVDPDPKFDQSPQWAEVDQGPESVLPERVRLGYRDDYASEPVIDSGFGPYALSRLAYETGGIYFTVHPNRRVGRRVKKGEISPFASKLEYFFDPETMNKYRPDYVAAEDYMKRLSESPLRQTLVRAAQLPRVDTLQNPTLRFVRRDDAALASALTEAQQQAARLDPQLAALAEVLRVGESYRDKEISPRWLAGFDLSYGTVLAHKVRTEGYNAMLAKAKRGMNFEKPASNTWVLKPDAEISVGSRLEKEGAYAIELLQRVAEKHKGTPWGLLAEEELRNPLGWKWVEETTDLNPPAANNRPGNNNPALPQDDKARMLPPPAPKRPLPKL
;
A
#
# COMPACT_ATOMS: atom_id res chain seq x y z
N GLY A 1 9.52 -8.99 -31.92
CA GLY A 1 9.12 -8.77 -30.50
C GLY A 1 10.34 -8.90 -29.60
N LEU A 2 10.17 -8.91 -28.27
CA LEU A 2 11.28 -9.01 -27.31
C LEU A 2 12.14 -10.27 -27.56
N ASP A 3 11.51 -11.43 -27.75
CA ASP A 3 12.22 -12.70 -27.95
C ASP A 3 13.05 -12.72 -29.24
N ASP A 4 12.53 -12.15 -30.33
CA ASP A 4 13.27 -12.03 -31.59
C ASP A 4 14.51 -11.14 -31.44
N THR A 5 14.37 -10.02 -30.72
CA THR A 5 15.47 -9.10 -30.44
C THR A 5 16.54 -9.78 -29.60
N ILE A 6 16.16 -10.48 -28.53
CA ILE A 6 17.08 -11.25 -27.69
C ILE A 6 17.81 -12.30 -28.53
N LYS A 7 17.08 -13.04 -29.37
CA LYS A 7 17.65 -14.08 -30.24
C LYS A 7 18.70 -13.52 -31.19
N GLU A 8 18.42 -12.39 -31.85
CA GLU A 8 19.36 -11.77 -32.79
C GLU A 8 20.58 -11.19 -32.07
N CYS A 9 20.39 -10.52 -30.93
CA CYS A 9 21.51 -10.03 -30.11
C CYS A 9 22.41 -11.17 -29.63
N ARG A 10 21.82 -12.29 -29.15
CA ARG A 10 22.57 -13.47 -28.73
C ARG A 10 23.33 -14.12 -29.91
N LYS A 11 22.70 -14.21 -31.07
CA LYS A 11 23.31 -14.76 -32.30
C LYS A 11 24.57 -14.00 -32.71
N TYR A 12 24.58 -12.67 -32.57
CA TYR A 12 25.76 -11.84 -32.89
C TYR A 12 26.61 -11.49 -31.66
N ALA A 13 26.36 -12.09 -30.49
CA ALA A 13 27.06 -11.79 -29.24
C ALA A 13 27.09 -10.28 -28.91
N ILE A 14 26.00 -9.57 -29.16
CA ILE A 14 25.85 -8.14 -28.87
C ILE A 14 25.26 -7.99 -27.45
N PRO A 15 26.03 -7.49 -26.46
CA PRO A 15 25.50 -7.20 -25.14
C PRO A 15 24.68 -5.92 -25.15
N VAL A 16 23.51 -5.93 -24.51
CA VAL A 16 22.62 -4.77 -24.39
C VAL A 16 22.72 -4.18 -22.99
N TYR A 17 23.15 -2.93 -22.90
CA TYR A 17 23.15 -2.17 -21.64
C TYR A 17 22.04 -1.12 -21.67
N VAL A 18 21.27 -1.04 -20.59
CA VAL A 18 20.14 -0.11 -20.48
C VAL A 18 20.35 0.76 -19.25
N ILE A 19 20.16 2.06 -19.40
CA ILE A 19 20.10 3.01 -18.28
C ILE A 19 18.65 3.49 -18.20
N GLY A 20 18.00 3.25 -17.07
CA GLY A 20 16.59 3.61 -16.92
C GLY A 20 16.13 3.67 -15.48
N VAL A 21 14.90 4.12 -15.28
CA VAL A 21 14.28 4.20 -13.96
C VAL A 21 13.95 2.79 -13.45
N PRO A 22 13.97 2.56 -12.12
CA PRO A 22 13.51 1.29 -11.57
C PRO A 22 12.00 1.13 -11.72
N ALA A 23 11.52 -0.10 -11.89
CA ALA A 23 10.10 -0.40 -11.88
C ALA A 23 9.48 -0.22 -10.49
N PRO A 24 8.24 0.30 -10.39
CA PRO A 24 7.52 0.38 -9.13
C PRO A 24 7.14 -1.04 -8.66
N PHE A 25 7.40 -1.33 -7.39
CA PHE A 25 7.28 -2.67 -6.82
C PHE A 25 5.87 -3.26 -6.93
N GLY A 26 5.73 -4.28 -7.79
CA GLY A 26 4.48 -5.00 -8.03
C GLY A 26 3.40 -4.14 -8.69
N ARG A 27 3.78 -3.12 -9.47
CA ARG A 27 2.86 -2.22 -10.19
C ARG A 27 3.32 -2.01 -11.62
N ASP A 28 2.38 -1.77 -12.52
CA ASP A 28 2.66 -1.44 -13.92
C ASP A 28 2.89 0.08 -14.07
N ILE A 29 2.13 0.85 -13.29
CA ILE A 29 2.05 2.30 -13.43
C ILE A 29 2.76 3.00 -12.28
N ALA A 30 3.50 4.06 -12.63
CA ALA A 30 3.99 5.07 -11.71
C ALA A 30 3.50 6.47 -12.12
N TYR A 31 3.78 7.47 -11.28
CA TYR A 31 3.51 8.87 -11.59
C TYR A 31 4.80 9.65 -11.67
N VAL A 32 4.95 10.52 -12.67
CA VAL A 32 6.09 11.42 -12.83
C VAL A 32 5.71 12.83 -12.40
N LYS A 33 6.62 13.52 -11.72
CA LYS A 33 6.47 14.94 -11.39
C LYS A 33 6.66 15.79 -12.65
N TYR A 34 5.60 15.95 -13.43
CA TYR A 34 5.62 16.74 -14.65
C TYR A 34 5.57 18.23 -14.32
N VAL A 35 6.43 19.00 -14.98
CA VAL A 35 6.40 20.47 -15.00
C VAL A 35 6.37 20.85 -16.48
N ASP A 36 5.55 21.83 -16.87
CA ASP A 36 5.49 22.19 -18.28
C ASP A 36 6.84 22.76 -18.74
N PRO A 37 7.49 22.20 -19.78
CA PRO A 37 8.79 22.68 -20.21
C PRO A 37 8.74 24.08 -20.83
N ASP A 38 7.58 24.54 -21.30
CA ASP A 38 7.41 25.90 -21.81
C ASP A 38 7.03 26.85 -20.67
N PRO A 39 7.90 27.83 -20.32
CA PRO A 39 7.70 28.75 -19.20
C PRO A 39 6.46 29.66 -19.36
N LYS A 40 5.82 29.68 -20.54
CA LYS A 40 4.56 30.41 -20.78
C LYS A 40 3.34 29.72 -20.16
N PHE A 41 3.43 28.44 -19.82
CA PHE A 41 2.36 27.66 -19.20
C PHE A 41 2.60 27.51 -17.70
N ASP A 42 1.56 27.04 -16.99
CA ASP A 42 1.64 26.84 -15.54
C ASP A 42 2.78 25.87 -15.16
N GLN A 43 3.74 26.40 -14.41
CA GLN A 43 4.91 25.67 -13.90
C GLN A 43 4.59 24.90 -12.61
N SER A 44 3.34 24.93 -12.13
CA SER A 44 2.93 24.13 -10.99
C SER A 44 3.06 22.63 -11.29
N PRO A 45 3.74 21.85 -10.43
CA PRO A 45 3.95 20.44 -10.69
C PRO A 45 2.64 19.65 -10.76
N GLN A 46 2.53 18.81 -11.77
CA GLN A 46 1.44 17.86 -11.98
C GLN A 46 1.97 16.42 -11.92
N TRP A 47 1.09 15.45 -11.67
CA TRP A 47 1.45 14.04 -11.62
C TRP A 47 0.95 13.35 -12.88
N ALA A 48 1.86 13.09 -13.82
CA ALA A 48 1.57 12.40 -15.07
C ALA A 48 1.71 10.89 -14.88
N GLU A 49 0.77 10.12 -15.40
CA GLU A 49 0.84 8.66 -15.40
C GLU A 49 1.87 8.17 -16.43
N VAL A 50 2.69 7.19 -16.05
CA VAL A 50 3.68 6.56 -16.93
C VAL A 50 3.66 5.05 -16.74
N ASP A 51 3.85 4.32 -17.84
CA ASP A 51 4.10 2.88 -17.81
C ASP A 51 5.57 2.63 -17.45
N GLN A 52 5.81 2.13 -16.24
CA GLN A 52 7.15 1.99 -15.66
C GLN A 52 7.41 0.57 -15.14
N GLY A 53 6.48 -0.36 -15.33
CA GLY A 53 6.57 -1.70 -14.75
C GLY A 53 5.86 -2.75 -15.59
N PRO A 54 5.58 -3.92 -15.00
CA PRO A 54 6.09 -4.40 -13.71
C PRO A 54 7.54 -4.93 -13.84
N GLU A 55 8.17 -5.27 -12.71
CA GLU A 55 9.50 -5.89 -12.70
C GLU A 55 9.52 -7.39 -13.05
N SER A 56 8.34 -8.04 -13.06
CA SER A 56 8.12 -9.47 -13.29
C SER A 56 7.16 -9.74 -14.46
N VAL A 57 7.04 -10.99 -14.90
CA VAL A 57 6.13 -11.37 -16.01
C VAL A 57 4.67 -11.21 -15.63
N LEU A 58 4.31 -11.67 -14.43
CA LEU A 58 2.98 -11.58 -13.85
C LEU A 58 3.04 -10.84 -12.52
N PRO A 59 1.92 -10.29 -12.02
CA PRO A 59 1.89 -9.69 -10.70
C PRO A 59 2.17 -10.75 -9.63
N GLU A 60 3.18 -10.49 -8.80
CA GLU A 60 3.59 -11.34 -7.67
C GLU A 60 3.20 -10.73 -6.31
N ARG A 61 2.42 -9.65 -6.34
CA ARG A 61 2.01 -8.88 -5.17
C ARG A 61 0.48 -8.82 -5.09
N VAL A 62 -0.06 -9.23 -3.95
CA VAL A 62 -1.50 -9.15 -3.69
C VAL A 62 -1.94 -7.70 -3.60
N ARG A 63 -3.00 -7.38 -4.35
CA ARG A 63 -3.58 -6.03 -4.42
C ARG A 63 -4.57 -5.82 -3.28
N LEU A 64 -4.04 -5.43 -2.12
CA LEU A 64 -4.82 -5.07 -0.95
C LEU A 64 -4.74 -3.56 -0.70
N GLY A 65 -5.84 -2.94 -0.27
CA GLY A 65 -5.81 -1.54 0.13
C GLY A 65 -4.94 -1.29 1.36
N TYR A 66 -4.12 -0.24 1.32
CA TYR A 66 -3.40 0.23 2.51
C TYR A 66 -4.35 0.96 3.46
N ARG A 67 -4.10 0.86 4.77
CA ARG A 67 -4.93 1.50 5.82
C ARG A 67 -4.87 3.04 5.69
N ASP A 68 -6.00 3.69 5.95
CA ASP A 68 -6.21 5.15 6.14
C ASP A 68 -6.22 6.11 4.93
N ASP A 69 -5.62 5.83 3.76
CA ASP A 69 -5.86 6.61 2.52
C ASP A 69 -5.26 5.93 1.28
N TYR A 70 -6.03 5.80 0.20
CA TYR A 70 -5.58 5.31 -1.10
C TYR A 70 -4.46 6.16 -1.73
N ALA A 71 -4.41 7.46 -1.45
CA ALA A 71 -3.37 8.35 -1.96
C ALA A 71 -2.00 8.17 -1.26
N SER A 72 -1.95 7.36 -0.18
CA SER A 72 -0.82 7.29 0.74
C SER A 72 0.04 6.04 0.64
N GLU A 73 -0.38 5.00 -0.10
CA GLU A 73 0.45 3.81 -0.26
C GLU A 73 1.73 4.22 -1.00
N PRO A 74 2.90 4.17 -0.34
CA PRO A 74 4.12 4.66 -0.94
C PRO A 74 4.40 3.84 -2.19
N VAL A 75 4.72 4.51 -3.30
CA VAL A 75 5.26 3.80 -4.46
C VAL A 75 6.71 3.49 -4.13
N ILE A 76 7.03 2.21 -4.07
CA ILE A 76 8.31 1.69 -3.60
C ILE A 76 9.11 1.22 -4.82
N ASP A 77 10.43 1.44 -4.82
CA ASP A 77 11.36 0.87 -5.81
C ASP A 77 11.38 -0.66 -5.73
N SER A 78 11.21 -1.37 -6.85
CA SER A 78 11.34 -2.84 -6.89
C SER A 78 12.78 -3.34 -6.73
N GLY A 79 13.77 -2.46 -6.89
CA GLY A 79 15.20 -2.77 -7.02
C GLY A 79 15.63 -3.10 -8.45
N PHE A 80 14.69 -3.26 -9.37
CA PHE A 80 14.90 -3.76 -10.73
C PHE A 80 14.28 -2.84 -11.78
N GLY A 81 14.67 -2.99 -13.04
CA GLY A 81 13.99 -2.31 -14.15
C GLY A 81 12.69 -3.01 -14.56
N PRO A 82 11.95 -2.44 -15.52
CA PRO A 82 10.82 -3.13 -16.16
C PRO A 82 11.25 -4.48 -16.74
N TYR A 83 10.38 -5.49 -16.66
CA TYR A 83 10.70 -6.87 -17.02
C TYR A 83 11.31 -7.00 -18.42
N ALA A 84 10.71 -6.38 -19.44
CA ALA A 84 11.12 -6.54 -20.83
C ALA A 84 12.57 -6.06 -21.09
N LEU A 85 12.90 -4.85 -20.62
CA LEU A 85 14.23 -4.27 -20.80
C LEU A 85 15.28 -4.95 -19.91
N SER A 86 14.90 -5.33 -18.69
CA SER A 86 15.78 -6.05 -17.76
C SER A 86 16.13 -7.43 -18.29
N ARG A 87 15.14 -8.15 -18.85
CA ARG A 87 15.35 -9.45 -19.49
C ARG A 87 16.21 -9.34 -20.75
N LEU A 88 15.98 -8.34 -21.60
CA LEU A 88 16.82 -8.09 -22.77
C LEU A 88 18.29 -7.90 -22.38
N ALA A 89 18.56 -7.03 -21.40
CA ALA A 89 19.92 -6.81 -20.91
C ALA A 89 20.52 -8.09 -20.33
N TYR A 90 19.76 -8.79 -19.48
CA TYR A 90 20.21 -10.01 -18.82
C TYR A 90 20.55 -11.14 -19.80
N GLU A 91 19.65 -11.46 -20.74
CA GLU A 91 19.85 -12.58 -21.68
C GLU A 91 20.93 -12.31 -22.73
N THR A 92 21.30 -11.04 -22.95
CA THR A 92 22.37 -10.65 -23.88
C THR A 92 23.73 -10.48 -23.18
N GLY A 93 23.80 -10.70 -21.86
CA GLY A 93 25.03 -10.55 -21.08
C GLY A 93 25.38 -9.10 -20.73
N GLY A 94 24.44 -8.17 -20.89
CA GLY A 94 24.55 -6.80 -20.43
C GLY A 94 23.87 -6.56 -19.07
N ILE A 95 23.63 -5.29 -18.75
CA ILE A 95 23.14 -4.85 -17.44
C ILE A 95 22.06 -3.76 -17.61
N TYR A 96 21.00 -3.84 -16.81
CA TYR A 96 20.07 -2.73 -16.61
C TYR A 96 20.50 -1.92 -15.38
N PHE A 97 20.92 -0.68 -15.58
CA PHE A 97 21.29 0.25 -14.53
C PHE A 97 20.06 1.04 -14.06
N THR A 98 19.60 0.77 -12.83
CA THR A 98 18.49 1.50 -12.21
C THR A 98 18.96 2.85 -11.68
N VAL A 99 18.57 3.93 -12.36
CA VAL A 99 18.91 5.31 -12.00
C VAL A 99 17.66 6.08 -11.60
N HIS A 100 17.75 6.79 -10.47
CA HIS A 100 16.70 7.71 -10.04
C HIS A 100 17.35 8.92 -9.36
N PRO A 101 17.01 10.17 -9.75
CA PRO A 101 17.70 11.36 -9.25
C PRO A 101 17.51 11.57 -7.74
N ASN A 102 16.44 11.02 -7.18
CA ASN A 102 16.16 11.08 -5.74
C ASN A 102 16.53 9.80 -4.99
N ARG A 103 17.29 8.85 -5.59
CA ARG A 103 17.65 7.57 -4.94
C ARG A 103 18.41 7.83 -3.64
N ARG A 104 17.79 7.45 -2.52
CA ARG A 104 18.40 7.51 -1.16
C ARG A 104 17.96 6.29 -0.37
N VAL A 105 18.92 5.46 0.02
CA VAL A 105 18.67 4.25 0.83
C VAL A 105 18.53 4.64 2.30
N GLY A 106 17.65 3.94 3.03
CA GLY A 106 17.49 4.09 4.49
C GLY A 106 16.62 5.26 4.95
N ARG A 107 15.99 6.02 4.03
CA ARG A 107 15.00 7.03 4.39
C ARG A 107 13.90 7.15 3.32
N ARG A 108 12.71 7.59 3.75
CA ARG A 108 11.61 7.96 2.85
C ARG A 108 11.94 9.28 2.14
N VAL A 109 11.73 9.32 0.82
CA VAL A 109 11.75 10.54 0.00
C VAL A 109 10.38 11.20 0.05
N LYS A 110 10.33 12.46 0.45
CA LYS A 110 9.07 13.20 0.54
C LYS A 110 8.64 13.71 -0.83
N LYS A 111 7.32 13.85 -1.04
CA LYS A 111 6.73 14.38 -2.30
C LYS A 111 7.38 15.69 -2.80
N GLY A 112 7.73 16.58 -1.87
CA GLY A 112 8.38 17.86 -2.19
C GLY A 112 9.83 17.73 -2.64
N GLU A 113 10.54 16.67 -2.24
CA GLU A 113 11.94 16.43 -2.57
C GLU A 113 12.12 15.81 -3.97
N ILE A 114 11.06 15.27 -4.57
CA ILE A 114 11.09 14.64 -5.89
C ILE A 114 11.48 15.69 -6.94
N SER A 115 12.49 15.37 -7.74
CA SER A 115 12.97 16.26 -8.81
C SER A 115 11.94 16.38 -9.93
N PRO A 116 11.87 17.51 -10.65
CA PRO A 116 11.08 17.61 -11.87
C PRO A 116 11.42 16.47 -12.83
N PHE A 117 10.39 15.93 -13.50
CA PHE A 117 10.44 14.79 -14.41
C PHE A 117 10.94 13.47 -13.80
N ALA A 118 10.99 13.36 -12.48
CA ALA A 118 11.30 12.10 -11.79
C ALA A 118 10.03 11.36 -11.37
N SER A 119 10.13 10.03 -11.35
CA SER A 119 9.07 9.14 -10.87
C SER A 119 8.81 9.34 -9.37
N LYS A 120 7.56 9.13 -8.95
CA LYS A 120 7.11 9.28 -7.58
C LYS A 120 7.48 8.07 -6.74
N LEU A 121 8.77 7.76 -6.63
CA LEU A 121 9.27 6.68 -5.79
C LEU A 121 9.71 7.22 -4.44
N GLU A 122 9.20 6.62 -3.37
CA GLU A 122 9.37 7.12 -1.99
C GLU A 122 10.41 6.34 -1.20
N TYR A 123 10.69 5.09 -1.58
CA TYR A 123 11.67 4.23 -0.91
C TYR A 123 12.57 3.56 -1.93
N PHE A 124 13.86 3.45 -1.61
CA PHE A 124 14.89 2.84 -2.42
C PHE A 124 15.70 1.85 -1.58
N PHE A 125 16.22 0.82 -2.24
CA PHE A 125 16.94 -0.26 -1.58
C PHE A 125 18.36 -0.39 -2.11
N ASP A 126 19.20 -1.01 -1.29
CA ASP A 126 20.57 -1.33 -1.64
C ASP A 126 20.60 -2.42 -2.75
N PRO A 127 21.24 -2.15 -3.91
CA PRO A 127 21.36 -3.12 -4.99
C PRO A 127 22.00 -4.45 -4.56
N GLU A 128 22.98 -4.44 -3.65
CA GLU A 128 23.66 -5.67 -3.23
C GLU A 128 22.72 -6.59 -2.46
N THR A 129 21.93 -6.01 -1.55
CA THR A 129 20.85 -6.70 -0.85
C THR A 129 19.80 -7.24 -1.83
N MET A 130 19.40 -6.44 -2.82
CA MET A 130 18.35 -6.80 -3.77
C MET A 130 18.75 -7.87 -4.78
N ASN A 131 20.04 -8.06 -5.08
CA ASN A 131 20.51 -9.07 -6.04
C ASN A 131 19.97 -10.49 -5.81
N LYS A 132 19.74 -10.86 -4.54
CA LYS A 132 19.17 -12.18 -4.15
C LYS A 132 17.68 -12.33 -4.47
N TYR A 133 16.98 -11.22 -4.68
CA TYR A 133 15.53 -11.14 -4.91
C TYR A 133 15.19 -10.85 -6.38
N ARG A 134 16.13 -11.15 -7.29
CA ARG A 134 15.97 -10.90 -8.72
C ARG A 134 14.74 -11.62 -9.27
N PRO A 135 13.90 -10.95 -10.08
CA PRO A 135 12.83 -11.60 -10.81
C PRO A 135 13.36 -12.69 -11.75
N ASP A 136 12.49 -13.64 -12.09
CA ASP A 136 12.79 -14.65 -13.08
C ASP A 136 12.80 -14.04 -14.50
N TYR A 137 13.98 -13.61 -14.97
CA TYR A 137 14.19 -13.09 -16.33
C TYR A 137 14.29 -14.24 -17.35
N VAL A 138 13.16 -14.89 -17.59
CA VAL A 138 13.00 -16.01 -18.52
C VAL A 138 11.85 -15.75 -19.48
N ALA A 139 11.74 -16.50 -20.57
CA ALA A 139 10.59 -16.41 -21.47
C ALA A 139 9.27 -16.64 -20.71
N ALA A 140 8.17 -16.06 -21.22
CA ALA A 140 6.86 -16.18 -20.59
C ALA A 140 6.43 -17.65 -20.43
N GLU A 141 6.74 -18.50 -21.40
CA GLU A 141 6.45 -19.94 -21.35
C GLU A 141 7.21 -20.66 -20.22
N ASP A 142 8.51 -20.37 -20.08
CA ASP A 142 9.34 -20.92 -19.00
C ASP A 142 8.88 -20.43 -17.62
N TYR A 143 8.47 -19.16 -17.53
CA TYR A 143 7.89 -18.61 -16.31
C TYR A 143 6.61 -19.37 -15.93
N MET A 144 5.70 -19.60 -16.88
CA MET A 144 4.47 -20.35 -16.65
C MET A 144 4.73 -21.81 -16.26
N LYS A 145 5.78 -22.43 -16.81
CA LYS A 145 6.21 -23.77 -16.41
C LYS A 145 6.75 -23.79 -14.97
N ARG A 146 7.62 -22.85 -14.60
CA ARG A 146 8.10 -22.73 -13.21
C ARG A 146 6.96 -22.47 -12.22
N LEU A 147 5.98 -21.69 -12.66
CA LEU A 147 4.77 -21.45 -11.90
C LEU A 147 3.99 -22.77 -11.71
N SER A 148 3.78 -23.55 -12.77
CA SER A 148 3.04 -24.83 -12.69
C SER A 148 3.73 -25.89 -11.80
N GLU A 149 5.04 -25.80 -11.61
CA GLU A 149 5.83 -26.70 -10.76
C GLU A 149 5.77 -26.36 -9.25
N SER A 150 5.38 -25.14 -8.88
CA SER A 150 5.33 -24.70 -7.47
C SER A 150 3.91 -24.25 -7.06
N PRO A 151 3.18 -25.06 -6.28
CA PRO A 151 1.86 -24.68 -5.78
C PRO A 151 1.86 -23.38 -4.98
N LEU A 152 2.92 -23.09 -4.22
CA LEU A 152 3.06 -21.82 -3.51
C LEU A 152 3.05 -20.63 -4.48
N ARG A 153 3.88 -20.68 -5.53
CA ARG A 153 3.96 -19.60 -6.52
C ARG A 153 2.62 -19.41 -7.23
N GLN A 154 1.94 -20.51 -7.60
CA GLN A 154 0.61 -20.45 -8.21
C GLN A 154 -0.40 -19.73 -7.33
N THR A 155 -0.45 -20.10 -6.05
CA THR A 155 -1.42 -19.49 -5.12
C THR A 155 -1.16 -18.00 -4.95
N LEU A 156 0.11 -17.58 -4.86
CA LEU A 156 0.48 -16.18 -4.76
C LEU A 156 0.10 -15.39 -6.03
N VAL A 157 0.47 -15.88 -7.21
CA VAL A 157 0.13 -15.21 -8.48
C VAL A 157 -1.38 -15.16 -8.69
N ARG A 158 -2.08 -16.26 -8.39
CA ARG A 158 -3.55 -16.30 -8.45
C ARG A 158 -4.17 -15.25 -7.53
N ALA A 159 -3.69 -15.14 -6.30
CA ALA A 159 -4.15 -14.13 -5.35
C ALA A 159 -3.85 -12.69 -5.84
N ALA A 160 -2.69 -12.47 -6.47
CA ALA A 160 -2.31 -11.18 -7.03
C ALA A 160 -3.16 -10.74 -8.24
N GLN A 161 -3.62 -11.72 -9.03
CA GLN A 161 -4.50 -11.48 -10.18
C GLN A 161 -5.95 -11.21 -9.79
N LEU A 162 -6.39 -11.58 -8.58
CA LEU A 162 -7.73 -11.25 -8.10
C LEU A 162 -7.98 -9.73 -8.11
N PRO A 163 -9.24 -9.30 -8.23
CA PRO A 163 -9.59 -7.90 -8.08
C PRO A 163 -9.07 -7.34 -6.77
N ARG A 164 -8.72 -6.05 -6.79
CA ARG A 164 -8.26 -5.35 -5.59
C ARG A 164 -9.31 -5.45 -4.48
N VAL A 165 -8.87 -5.87 -3.30
CA VAL A 165 -9.71 -5.92 -2.11
C VAL A 165 -9.42 -4.67 -1.27
N ASP A 166 -10.47 -3.93 -0.92
CA ASP A 166 -10.34 -2.78 -0.03
C ASP A 166 -10.14 -3.23 1.43
N THR A 167 -9.77 -2.28 2.28
CA THR A 167 -9.59 -2.52 3.71
C THR A 167 -10.47 -1.57 4.51
N LEU A 168 -10.50 -1.75 5.83
CA LEU A 168 -11.26 -0.89 6.73
C LEU A 168 -10.71 0.55 6.63
N GLN A 169 -11.42 1.43 5.92
CA GLN A 169 -11.00 2.81 5.63
C GLN A 169 -11.84 3.79 6.44
N ASN A 170 -11.18 4.62 7.26
CA ASN A 170 -11.81 5.63 8.11
C ASN A 170 -13.10 5.10 8.80
N PRO A 171 -13.04 3.93 9.47
CA PRO A 171 -14.21 3.38 10.15
C PRO A 171 -14.72 4.34 11.21
N THR A 172 -16.01 4.29 11.48
CA THR A 172 -16.58 5.04 12.61
C THR A 172 -16.06 4.44 13.92
N LEU A 173 -15.20 5.19 14.62
CA LEU A 173 -14.61 4.77 15.88
C LEU A 173 -15.28 5.41 17.10
N ARG A 174 -16.03 6.49 16.91
CA ARG A 174 -16.62 7.28 17.99
C ARG A 174 -18.15 7.18 17.95
N PHE A 175 -18.74 6.80 19.08
CA PHE A 175 -20.18 6.58 19.22
C PHE A 175 -20.69 7.32 20.45
N VAL A 176 -21.39 8.43 20.22
CA VAL A 176 -21.99 9.23 21.28
C VAL A 176 -23.35 8.63 21.65
N ARG A 177 -23.52 8.22 22.91
CA ARG A 177 -24.79 7.70 23.42
C ARG A 177 -25.69 8.87 23.81
N ARG A 178 -26.53 9.31 22.88
CA ARG A 178 -27.63 10.27 23.16
C ARG A 178 -28.84 9.55 23.74
N ASP A 179 -29.19 8.44 23.08
CA ASP A 179 -30.19 7.47 23.48
C ASP A 179 -29.79 6.10 22.91
N ASP A 180 -30.43 5.04 23.40
CA ASP A 180 -30.06 3.67 23.04
C ASP A 180 -30.41 3.31 21.59
N ALA A 181 -31.46 3.92 21.03
CA ALA A 181 -31.86 3.68 19.64
C ALA A 181 -30.87 4.32 18.66
N ALA A 182 -30.46 5.57 18.93
CA ALA A 182 -29.46 6.28 18.14
C ALA A 182 -28.10 5.56 18.18
N LEU A 183 -27.68 5.07 19.35
CA LEU A 183 -26.46 4.27 19.48
C LEU A 183 -26.54 2.97 18.67
N ALA A 184 -27.66 2.23 18.79
CA ALA A 184 -27.86 0.99 18.04
C ALA A 184 -27.86 1.22 16.52
N SER A 185 -28.46 2.32 16.05
CA SER A 185 -28.44 2.71 14.64
C SER A 185 -27.02 3.02 14.16
N ALA A 186 -26.28 3.87 14.89
CA ALA A 186 -24.91 4.22 14.55
C ALA A 186 -23.98 3.00 14.52
N LEU A 187 -24.11 2.08 15.48
CA LEU A 187 -23.36 0.81 15.48
C LEU A 187 -23.72 -0.05 14.27
N THR A 188 -25.00 -0.10 13.86
CA THR A 188 -25.44 -0.89 12.71
C THR A 188 -24.92 -0.34 11.39
N GLU A 189 -24.95 0.98 11.21
CA GLU A 189 -24.35 1.65 10.05
C GLU A 189 -22.84 1.37 9.98
N ALA A 190 -22.15 1.50 11.11
CA ALA A 190 -20.72 1.24 11.21
C ALA A 190 -20.32 -0.21 10.86
N GLN A 191 -21.21 -1.19 11.08
CA GLN A 191 -20.97 -2.61 10.71
C GLN A 191 -21.00 -2.86 9.19
N GLN A 192 -21.64 -2.00 8.39
CA GLN A 192 -21.85 -2.25 6.96
C GLN A 192 -20.54 -2.38 6.18
N GLN A 193 -19.55 -1.54 6.51
CA GLN A 193 -18.24 -1.58 5.86
C GLN A 193 -17.55 -2.92 6.12
N ALA A 194 -17.53 -3.38 7.37
CA ALA A 194 -16.92 -4.65 7.73
C ALA A 194 -17.64 -5.83 7.08
N ALA A 195 -18.99 -5.85 7.13
CA ALA A 195 -19.80 -6.90 6.51
C ALA A 195 -19.57 -7.03 4.99
N ARG A 196 -19.25 -5.93 4.30
CA ARG A 196 -18.88 -5.94 2.87
C ARG A 196 -17.50 -6.55 2.63
N LEU A 197 -16.54 -6.28 3.52
CA LEU A 197 -15.13 -6.64 3.36
C LEU A 197 -14.81 -8.08 3.84
N ASP A 198 -15.47 -8.53 4.92
CA ASP A 198 -15.30 -9.85 5.53
C ASP A 198 -15.26 -10.99 4.49
N PRO A 199 -16.25 -11.15 3.58
CA PRO A 199 -16.22 -12.25 2.61
C PRO A 199 -15.07 -12.15 1.60
N GLN A 200 -14.65 -10.94 1.22
CA GLN A 200 -13.57 -10.74 0.26
C GLN A 200 -12.21 -11.09 0.87
N LEU A 201 -11.97 -10.64 2.11
CA LEU A 201 -10.75 -10.95 2.87
C LEU A 201 -10.68 -12.44 3.21
N ALA A 202 -11.81 -13.06 3.59
CA ALA A 202 -11.87 -14.49 3.85
C ALA A 202 -11.57 -15.33 2.60
N ALA A 203 -12.13 -14.98 1.44
CA ALA A 203 -11.85 -15.66 0.19
C ALA A 203 -10.36 -15.56 -0.21
N LEU A 204 -9.76 -14.38 -0.05
CA LEU A 204 -8.35 -14.15 -0.35
C LEU A 204 -7.43 -14.93 0.61
N ALA A 205 -7.76 -14.94 1.91
CA ALA A 205 -7.04 -15.73 2.91
C ALA A 205 -7.10 -17.23 2.58
N GLU A 206 -8.25 -17.74 2.14
CA GLU A 206 -8.41 -19.15 1.77
C GLU A 206 -7.59 -19.54 0.54
N VAL A 207 -7.49 -18.66 -0.46
CA VAL A 207 -6.62 -18.89 -1.63
C VAL A 207 -5.16 -19.01 -1.20
N LEU A 208 -4.68 -18.13 -0.33
CA LEU A 208 -3.30 -18.12 0.15
C LEU A 208 -3.00 -19.29 1.10
N ARG A 209 -3.96 -19.70 1.92
CA ARG A 209 -3.85 -20.85 2.84
C ARG A 209 -3.42 -22.14 2.12
N VAL A 210 -3.83 -22.35 0.88
CA VAL A 210 -3.43 -23.53 0.09
C VAL A 210 -1.90 -23.60 -0.09
N GLY A 211 -1.25 -22.45 -0.30
CA GLY A 211 0.19 -22.35 -0.53
C GLY A 211 1.04 -22.61 0.72
N GLU A 212 0.45 -22.47 1.90
CA GLU A 212 1.13 -22.61 3.19
C GLU A 212 1.80 -23.98 3.36
N SER A 213 1.10 -25.05 2.98
CA SER A 213 1.60 -26.43 3.06
C SER A 213 2.83 -26.70 2.17
N TYR A 214 3.14 -25.80 1.24
CA TYR A 214 4.28 -25.88 0.34
C TYR A 214 5.37 -24.86 0.67
N ARG A 215 5.17 -24.04 1.71
CA ARG A 215 6.07 -22.95 2.09
C ARG A 215 7.50 -23.43 2.34
N ASP A 216 7.68 -24.50 3.09
CA ASP A 216 9.01 -25.01 3.44
C ASP A 216 9.76 -25.68 2.27
N LYS A 217 9.09 -25.87 1.13
CA LYS A 217 9.70 -26.38 -0.10
C LYS A 217 10.22 -25.27 -1.02
N GLU A 218 9.78 -24.02 -0.82
CA GLU A 218 10.24 -22.90 -1.63
C GLU A 218 11.61 -22.42 -1.17
N ILE A 219 12.54 -22.29 -2.11
CA ILE A 219 13.92 -21.90 -1.85
C ILE A 219 14.22 -20.45 -2.24
N SER A 220 13.38 -19.87 -3.11
CA SER A 220 13.58 -18.50 -3.56
C SER A 220 13.17 -17.52 -2.45
N PRO A 221 14.09 -16.64 -2.01
CA PRO A 221 13.76 -15.65 -0.98
C PRO A 221 12.71 -14.65 -1.45
N ARG A 222 12.64 -14.36 -2.76
CA ARG A 222 11.61 -13.49 -3.36
C ARG A 222 10.21 -14.10 -3.23
N TRP A 223 10.07 -15.37 -3.60
CA TRP A 223 8.79 -16.08 -3.54
C TRP A 223 8.33 -16.30 -2.10
N LEU A 224 9.26 -16.66 -1.19
CA LEU A 224 8.96 -16.75 0.24
C LEU A 224 8.53 -15.42 0.84
N ALA A 225 9.27 -14.34 0.58
CA ALA A 225 8.94 -13.01 1.08
C ALA A 225 7.59 -12.52 0.55
N GLY A 226 7.33 -12.74 -0.75
CA GLY A 226 6.06 -12.38 -1.39
C GLY A 226 4.87 -13.13 -0.81
N PHE A 227 5.02 -14.44 -0.59
CA PHE A 227 3.96 -15.27 -0.02
C PHE A 227 3.68 -14.90 1.43
N ASP A 228 4.70 -14.87 2.29
CA ASP A 228 4.53 -14.59 3.72
C ASP A 228 3.98 -13.18 3.96
N LEU A 229 4.48 -12.19 3.22
CA LEU A 229 3.97 -10.82 3.31
C LEU A 229 2.50 -10.78 2.91
N SER A 230 2.15 -11.37 1.77
CA SER A 230 0.78 -11.36 1.25
C SER A 230 -0.17 -12.05 2.23
N TYR A 231 0.19 -13.23 2.72
CA TYR A 231 -0.67 -13.99 3.61
C TYR A 231 -0.81 -13.35 4.99
N GLY A 232 0.30 -12.90 5.58
CA GLY A 232 0.29 -12.17 6.84
C GLY A 232 -0.53 -10.88 6.78
N THR A 233 -0.40 -10.12 5.70
CA THR A 233 -1.13 -8.86 5.50
C THR A 233 -2.63 -9.11 5.33
N VAL A 234 -3.01 -10.11 4.52
CA VAL A 234 -4.43 -10.47 4.33
C VAL A 234 -5.06 -10.94 5.62
N LEU A 235 -4.37 -11.79 6.40
CA LEU A 235 -4.84 -12.21 7.72
C LEU A 235 -4.95 -11.03 8.70
N ALA A 236 -3.98 -10.12 8.72
CA ALA A 236 -4.01 -8.93 9.56
C ALA A 236 -5.26 -8.07 9.27
N HIS A 237 -5.55 -7.81 7.99
CA HIS A 237 -6.75 -7.06 7.60
C HIS A 237 -8.05 -7.82 7.88
N LYS A 238 -8.06 -9.13 7.67
CA LYS A 238 -9.21 -9.99 8.03
C LYS A 238 -9.51 -9.89 9.53
N VAL A 239 -8.50 -10.07 10.38
CA VAL A 239 -8.63 -10.01 11.84
C VAL A 239 -9.09 -8.64 12.31
N ARG A 240 -8.53 -7.55 11.75
CA ARG A 240 -9.00 -6.18 12.09
C ARG A 240 -10.46 -5.96 11.71
N THR A 241 -10.88 -6.45 10.55
CA THR A 241 -12.24 -6.24 10.03
C THR A 241 -13.26 -7.06 10.81
N GLU A 242 -13.01 -8.35 11.00
CA GLU A 242 -13.87 -9.23 11.79
C GLU A 242 -13.88 -8.82 13.27
N GLY A 243 -12.73 -8.42 13.82
CA GLY A 243 -12.60 -7.95 15.19
C GLY A 243 -13.37 -6.65 15.44
N TYR A 244 -13.29 -5.70 14.50
CA TYR A 244 -14.09 -4.48 14.54
C TYR A 244 -15.59 -4.81 14.54
N ASN A 245 -16.04 -5.66 13.61
CA ASN A 245 -17.44 -6.08 13.51
C ASN A 245 -17.92 -6.78 14.80
N ALA A 246 -17.10 -7.65 15.37
CA ALA A 246 -17.38 -8.34 16.62
C ALA A 246 -17.49 -7.38 17.82
N MET A 247 -16.64 -6.35 17.89
CA MET A 247 -16.70 -5.33 18.94
C MET A 247 -17.97 -4.47 18.83
N LEU A 248 -18.39 -4.12 17.62
CA LEU A 248 -19.68 -3.44 17.39
C LEU A 248 -20.86 -4.33 17.75
N ALA A 249 -20.81 -5.63 17.41
CA ALA A 249 -21.84 -6.59 17.78
C ALA A 249 -21.96 -6.77 19.31
N LYS A 250 -20.83 -6.80 20.02
CA LYS A 250 -20.79 -6.81 21.48
C LYS A 250 -21.43 -5.54 22.06
N ALA A 251 -21.11 -4.38 21.48
CA ALA A 251 -21.69 -3.09 21.87
C ALA A 251 -23.23 -3.06 21.72
N LYS A 252 -23.76 -3.62 20.64
CA LYS A 252 -25.21 -3.71 20.38
C LYS A 252 -25.97 -4.57 21.38
N ARG A 253 -25.29 -5.52 22.05
CA ARG A 253 -25.91 -6.33 23.13
C ARG A 253 -26.06 -5.54 24.45
N GLY A 254 -25.51 -4.34 24.52
CA GLY A 254 -25.54 -3.46 25.68
C GLY A 254 -24.16 -3.29 26.30
N MET A 255 -23.78 -2.03 26.57
CA MET A 255 -22.59 -1.65 27.33
C MET A 255 -22.95 -0.54 28.31
N ASN A 256 -22.46 -0.65 29.54
CA ASN A 256 -22.66 0.34 30.58
C ASN A 256 -21.37 1.13 30.77
N PHE A 257 -21.49 2.44 31.00
CA PHE A 257 -20.35 3.27 31.37
C PHE A 257 -19.96 2.98 32.82
N GLU A 258 -18.68 2.79 33.06
CA GLU A 258 -18.09 2.74 34.40
C GLU A 258 -18.04 4.14 35.02
N LYS A 259 -17.78 5.17 34.20
CA LYS A 259 -17.69 6.57 34.66
C LYS A 259 -19.05 7.28 34.54
N PRO A 260 -19.60 7.86 35.62
CA PRO A 260 -20.88 8.56 35.57
C PRO A 260 -20.93 9.74 34.59
N ALA A 261 -19.78 10.38 34.33
CA ALA A 261 -19.68 11.51 33.41
C ALA A 261 -19.48 11.09 31.94
N SER A 262 -19.32 9.80 31.66
CA SER A 262 -19.06 9.31 30.30
C SER A 262 -20.37 9.12 29.55
N ASN A 263 -20.38 9.58 28.30
CA ASN A 263 -21.51 9.45 27.38
C ASN A 263 -21.07 9.02 25.98
N THR A 264 -19.80 8.66 25.81
CA THR A 264 -19.22 8.35 24.50
C THR A 264 -18.33 7.12 24.57
N TRP A 265 -18.57 6.21 23.64
CA TRP A 265 -17.72 5.06 23.40
C TRP A 265 -16.76 5.35 22.25
N VAL A 266 -15.47 5.13 22.49
CA VAL A 266 -14.43 5.25 21.47
C VAL A 266 -13.74 3.91 21.32
N LEU A 267 -13.78 3.36 20.10
CA LEU A 267 -13.05 2.16 19.75
C LEU A 267 -11.62 2.56 19.35
N LYS A 268 -10.62 2.04 20.07
CA LYS A 268 -9.20 2.31 19.81
C LYS A 268 -8.51 1.02 19.35
N PRO A 269 -7.53 1.09 18.43
CA PRO A 269 -6.67 -0.05 18.11
C PRO A 269 -5.96 -0.55 19.37
N ASP A 270 -5.84 -1.87 19.52
CA ASP A 270 -5.21 -2.52 20.66
C ASP A 270 -4.38 -3.73 20.20
N ALA A 271 -3.35 -4.09 20.96
CA ALA A 271 -2.53 -5.26 20.66
C ALA A 271 -3.27 -6.56 20.99
N GLU A 272 -4.17 -6.52 21.99
CA GLU A 272 -4.95 -7.67 22.43
C GLU A 272 -6.15 -7.92 21.51
N ILE A 273 -6.30 -9.15 21.03
CA ILE A 273 -7.47 -9.59 20.26
C ILE A 273 -8.45 -10.26 21.22
N SER A 274 -9.30 -9.45 21.86
CA SER A 274 -10.22 -9.92 22.91
C SER A 274 -11.49 -10.62 22.39
N VAL A 275 -11.61 -10.84 21.07
CA VAL A 275 -12.85 -11.31 20.42
C VAL A 275 -12.66 -12.64 19.70
N GLY A 276 -12.87 -13.74 20.44
CA GLY A 276 -12.95 -15.09 19.87
C GLY A 276 -11.58 -15.75 19.64
N SER A 277 -11.45 -16.99 20.12
CA SER A 277 -10.19 -17.75 20.07
C SER A 277 -9.69 -18.06 18.66
N ARG A 278 -10.58 -18.11 17.66
CA ARG A 278 -10.18 -18.27 16.24
C ARG A 278 -9.45 -17.02 15.73
N LEU A 279 -9.99 -15.83 16.00
CA LEU A 279 -9.39 -14.56 15.55
C LEU A 279 -8.07 -14.29 16.25
N GLU A 280 -7.98 -14.64 17.53
CA GLU A 280 -6.72 -14.58 18.27
C GLU A 280 -5.63 -15.44 17.62
N LYS A 281 -5.94 -16.70 17.28
CA LYS A 281 -4.99 -17.59 16.59
C LYS A 281 -4.60 -17.08 15.21
N GLU A 282 -5.57 -16.63 14.41
CA GLU A 282 -5.29 -16.07 13.08
C GLU A 282 -4.45 -14.79 13.17
N GLY A 283 -4.70 -13.94 14.17
CA GLY A 283 -3.94 -12.72 14.40
C GLY A 283 -2.52 -12.99 14.88
N ALA A 284 -2.34 -13.94 15.80
CA ALA A 284 -1.01 -14.39 16.22
C ALA A 284 -0.21 -14.92 15.03
N TYR A 285 -0.86 -15.70 14.16
CA TYR A 285 -0.21 -16.23 12.97
C TYR A 285 0.12 -15.15 11.92
N ALA A 286 -0.77 -14.17 11.73
CA ALA A 286 -0.49 -13.01 10.88
C ALA A 286 0.75 -12.25 11.35
N ILE A 287 0.86 -12.01 12.66
CA ILE A 287 2.02 -11.36 13.28
C ILE A 287 3.28 -12.20 13.07
N GLU A 288 3.22 -13.52 13.26
CA GLU A 288 4.37 -14.41 13.04
C GLU A 288 4.91 -14.31 11.60
N LEU A 289 4.02 -14.38 10.60
CA LEU A 289 4.39 -14.27 9.19
C LEU A 289 5.03 -12.91 8.88
N LEU A 290 4.43 -11.83 9.36
CA LEU A 290 4.93 -10.47 9.12
C LEU A 290 6.27 -10.22 9.84
N GLN A 291 6.43 -10.67 11.09
CA GLN A 291 7.68 -10.55 11.83
C GLN A 291 8.80 -11.30 11.11
N ARG A 292 8.51 -12.52 10.66
CA ARG A 292 9.46 -13.32 9.87
C ARG A 292 9.91 -12.58 8.61
N VAL A 293 8.99 -11.88 7.92
CA VAL A 293 9.34 -11.09 6.73
C VAL A 293 10.18 -9.87 7.08
N ALA A 294 9.76 -9.11 8.10
CA ALA A 294 10.48 -7.93 8.58
C ALA A 294 11.93 -8.28 8.97
N GLU A 295 12.13 -9.40 9.65
CA GLU A 295 13.44 -9.85 10.13
C GLU A 295 14.30 -10.46 9.01
N LYS A 296 13.77 -11.44 8.27
CA LYS A 296 14.56 -12.19 7.25
C LYS A 296 14.77 -11.42 5.96
N HIS A 297 13.87 -10.49 5.64
CA HIS A 297 13.90 -9.70 4.40
C HIS A 297 14.11 -8.21 4.70
N LYS A 298 14.79 -7.88 5.80
CA LYS A 298 15.15 -6.51 6.16
C LYS A 298 15.94 -5.82 5.04
N GLY A 299 15.64 -4.55 4.80
CA GLY A 299 16.30 -3.78 3.75
C GLY A 299 15.79 -4.07 2.34
N THR A 300 14.62 -4.71 2.21
CA THR A 300 13.93 -4.97 0.94
C THR A 300 12.52 -4.36 0.96
N PRO A 301 11.83 -4.24 -0.20
CA PRO A 301 10.44 -3.81 -0.24
C PRO A 301 9.52 -4.63 0.68
N TRP A 302 9.71 -5.95 0.74
CA TRP A 302 8.88 -6.82 1.56
C TRP A 302 9.06 -6.56 3.05
N GLY A 303 10.31 -6.45 3.51
CA GLY A 303 10.62 -6.13 4.91
C GLY A 303 10.02 -4.80 5.34
N LEU A 304 10.15 -3.75 4.52
CA LEU A 304 9.56 -2.44 4.78
C LEU A 304 8.04 -2.52 4.94
N LEU A 305 7.36 -3.20 4.01
CA LEU A 305 5.90 -3.33 4.05
C LEU A 305 5.43 -4.13 5.27
N ALA A 306 6.17 -5.18 5.65
CA ALA A 306 5.87 -5.95 6.86
C ALA A 306 6.06 -5.12 8.14
N GLU A 307 7.14 -4.34 8.24
CA GLU A 307 7.38 -3.44 9.37
C GLU A 307 6.27 -2.39 9.50
N GLU A 308 5.86 -1.78 8.38
CA GLU A 308 4.75 -0.82 8.38
C GLU A 308 3.42 -1.47 8.80
N GLU A 309 3.15 -2.68 8.34
CA GLU A 309 1.94 -3.42 8.71
C GLU A 309 1.92 -3.78 10.20
N LEU A 310 3.07 -4.19 10.77
CA LEU A 310 3.23 -4.52 12.19
C LEU A 310 3.07 -3.33 13.13
N ARG A 311 3.27 -2.10 12.66
CA ARG A 311 2.99 -0.88 13.46
C ARG A 311 1.52 -0.70 13.76
N ASN A 312 0.64 -1.37 13.01
CA ASN A 312 -0.81 -1.25 13.14
C ASN A 312 -1.38 -2.41 13.95
N PRO A 313 -1.87 -2.17 15.18
CA PRO A 313 -2.45 -3.23 16.00
C PRO A 313 -3.63 -3.93 15.31
N LEU A 314 -3.82 -5.21 15.63
CA LEU A 314 -4.87 -6.05 15.03
C LEU A 314 -6.19 -6.02 15.84
N GLY A 315 -6.07 -5.80 17.15
CA GLY A 315 -7.19 -5.80 18.07
C GLY A 315 -7.86 -4.44 18.18
N TRP A 316 -8.96 -4.45 18.94
CA TRP A 316 -9.78 -3.28 19.20
C TRP A 316 -10.21 -3.28 20.67
N LYS A 317 -10.27 -2.10 21.27
CA LYS A 317 -10.69 -1.92 22.66
C LYS A 317 -11.64 -0.74 22.79
N TRP A 318 -12.71 -0.93 23.57
CA TRP A 318 -13.62 0.14 23.93
C TRP A 318 -13.03 1.00 25.05
N VAL A 319 -13.08 2.32 24.87
CA VAL A 319 -12.68 3.32 25.86
C VAL A 319 -13.80 4.32 26.05
N GLU A 320 -14.05 4.68 27.30
CA GLU A 320 -15.05 5.68 27.67
C GLU A 320 -14.49 7.09 27.62
N GLU A 321 -15.23 7.99 26.99
CA GLU A 321 -14.94 9.42 26.94
C GLU A 321 -16.20 10.24 27.25
N THR A 322 -15.99 11.52 27.57
CA THR A 322 -17.06 12.50 27.75
C THR A 322 -17.08 13.43 26.55
N THR A 323 -18.23 13.52 25.89
CA THR A 323 -18.51 14.52 24.85
C THR A 323 -19.44 15.57 25.42
N ASP A 324 -19.05 16.83 25.31
CA ASP A 324 -19.98 17.94 25.55
C ASP A 324 -21.04 17.96 24.44
N LEU A 325 -22.31 17.75 24.81
CA LEU A 325 -23.44 17.75 23.86
C LEU A 325 -23.89 19.17 23.52
N ASN A 326 -23.43 20.17 24.26
CA ASN A 326 -23.77 21.56 24.05
C ASN A 326 -22.49 22.41 24.07
N PRO A 327 -21.58 22.21 23.10
CA PRO A 327 -20.34 22.96 23.05
C PRO A 327 -20.70 24.45 23.08
N PRO A 328 -20.01 25.28 23.91
CA PRO A 328 -20.23 26.71 23.87
C PRO A 328 -20.12 27.13 22.41
N ALA A 329 -21.12 27.87 21.92
CA ALA A 329 -21.11 28.40 20.56
C ALA A 329 -19.69 28.89 20.33
N ALA A 330 -18.97 28.25 19.40
CA ALA A 330 -17.62 28.67 19.08
C ALA A 330 -17.72 30.18 18.94
N ASN A 331 -16.86 30.90 19.66
CA ASN A 331 -16.87 32.36 19.67
C ASN A 331 -16.40 32.86 18.29
N ASN A 332 -17.04 32.41 17.20
CA ASN A 332 -17.47 33.22 16.08
C ASN A 332 -18.39 34.31 16.60
N ARG A 333 -17.89 35.14 17.54
CA ARG A 333 -18.09 36.56 17.35
C ARG A 333 -17.62 36.80 15.91
N PRO A 334 -18.46 37.35 15.02
CA PRO A 334 -17.90 38.05 13.89
C PRO A 334 -17.04 39.12 14.54
N GLY A 335 -15.75 38.84 14.71
CA GLY A 335 -14.81 39.85 15.11
C GLY A 335 -14.96 40.89 14.03
N ASN A 336 -15.55 42.03 14.38
CA ASN A 336 -15.45 43.24 13.59
C ASN A 336 -14.00 43.77 13.59
N ASN A 337 -13.01 42.88 13.75
CA ASN A 337 -11.79 42.96 12.97
C ASN A 337 -12.19 42.57 11.55
N ASN A 338 -12.74 43.54 10.83
CA ASN A 338 -12.26 43.71 9.46
C ASN A 338 -10.74 43.67 9.61
N PRO A 339 -10.01 42.64 9.12
CA PRO A 339 -8.59 42.82 8.97
C PRO A 339 -8.48 44.16 8.24
N ALA A 340 -7.70 45.12 8.76
CA ALA A 340 -7.20 46.13 7.84
C ALA A 340 -6.70 45.31 6.65
N LEU A 341 -7.30 45.54 5.47
CA LEU A 341 -6.83 44.94 4.22
C LEU A 341 -5.32 44.88 4.36
N PRO A 342 -4.69 43.69 4.32
CA PRO A 342 -3.25 43.63 4.35
C PRO A 342 -2.76 44.72 3.42
N GLN A 343 -1.83 45.56 3.85
CA GLN A 343 -1.29 46.59 2.95
C GLN A 343 -0.62 45.98 1.70
N ASP A 344 -0.66 44.64 1.56
CA ASP A 344 -0.34 43.82 0.39
C ASP A 344 -1.52 43.46 -0.53
N ASP A 345 -2.76 43.89 -0.28
CA ASP A 345 -3.83 43.81 -1.30
C ASP A 345 -3.69 44.89 -2.39
N LYS A 346 -2.66 45.75 -2.29
CA LYS A 346 -2.13 46.54 -3.42
C LYS A 346 -0.93 45.89 -4.13
N ALA A 347 -0.54 44.67 -3.75
CA ALA A 347 0.54 43.89 -4.40
C ALA A 347 0.08 42.55 -5.00
N ARG A 348 -1.22 42.21 -4.97
CA ARG A 348 -1.78 41.02 -5.63
C ARG A 348 -2.60 41.35 -6.87
N MET A 349 -2.03 42.12 -7.79
CA MET A 349 -2.28 41.82 -9.21
C MET A 349 -1.31 40.71 -9.63
N LEU A 350 -1.47 39.53 -9.04
CA LEU A 350 -0.81 38.35 -9.60
C LEU A 350 -1.37 38.23 -11.02
N PRO A 351 -0.51 38.12 -12.05
CA PRO A 351 -0.98 37.84 -13.40
C PRO A 351 -1.91 36.62 -13.35
N PRO A 352 -2.96 36.57 -14.20
CA PRO A 352 -3.84 35.40 -14.25
C PRO A 352 -2.96 34.15 -14.36
N PRO A 353 -3.30 33.06 -13.63
CA PRO A 353 -2.50 31.85 -13.65
C PRO A 353 -2.30 31.44 -15.11
N ALA A 354 -1.04 31.17 -15.47
CA ALA A 354 -0.70 30.75 -16.81
C ALA A 354 -1.61 29.58 -17.22
N PRO A 355 -2.01 29.48 -18.49
CA PRO A 355 -2.90 28.43 -18.94
C PRO A 355 -2.31 27.06 -18.60
N LYS A 356 -3.16 26.15 -18.11
CA LYS A 356 -2.79 24.75 -17.87
C LYS A 356 -3.01 23.95 -19.15
N ARG A 357 -2.01 23.18 -19.58
CA ARG A 357 -2.18 22.19 -20.65
C ARG A 357 -2.63 20.85 -20.06
N PRO A 358 -3.38 20.04 -20.82
CA PRO A 358 -3.63 18.67 -20.42
C PRO A 358 -2.30 17.90 -20.36
N LEU A 359 -2.19 17.03 -19.37
CA LEU A 359 -1.02 16.17 -19.20
C LEU A 359 -0.86 15.26 -20.43
N PRO A 360 0.36 15.16 -21.01
CA PRO A 360 0.64 14.12 -21.99
C PRO A 360 0.61 12.75 -21.31
N LYS A 361 0.21 11.71 -22.04
CA LYS A 361 0.50 10.33 -21.65
C LYS A 361 2.00 10.11 -21.89
N LEU A 362 2.75 9.85 -20.83
CA LEU A 362 4.21 9.68 -20.87
C LEU A 362 4.63 8.23 -21.01
#